data_AF-A0A0V1NF20-F1
#
_entry.id   AF-A0A0V1NF20-F1
#
_cell.length_a   1.000
_cell.length_b   1.000
_cell.length_c   1.000
_cell.angle_alpha   90.00
_cell.angle_beta   90.00
_cell.angle_gamma   90.00
#
_symmetry.space_group_name_H-M   'P 1'
#
loop_
_entity.id
_entity.type
_entity.pdbx_description
1 polymer ?
#
loop_
_entity_poly.entity_id
_entity_poly.type
_entity_poly.pdbx_seq_one_letter_code
_entity_poly.pdbx_strand_id
1 'polypeptide(L)' 'MVTRAVHLEVVLDMTTISFLAALRRFIARRGRPSVIHTDNFRTFKQAVSFMRDLLRGKSAGKIREELAMRQIEWKYSTD' A
#
# COMPACT_ATOMS: atom_id res chain seq x y z
N MET A 1 -22.06 -13.67 -0.40
CA MET A 1 -21.49 -13.87 0.96
C MET A 1 -20.25 -13.00 1.07
N VAL A 2 -20.16 -12.15 2.09
CA VAL A 2 -19.00 -11.27 2.33
C VAL A 2 -18.21 -11.84 3.50
N THR A 3 -16.95 -12.20 3.27
CA THR A 3 -16.05 -12.67 4.34
C THR A 3 -15.25 -11.48 4.86
N ARG A 4 -15.17 -11.35 6.20
CA ARG A 4 -14.31 -10.36 6.87
C ARG A 4 -13.14 -11.09 7.50
N ALA A 5 -11.95 -10.52 7.38
CA ALA A 5 -10.74 -11.05 7.98
C ALA A 5 -9.90 -9.90 8.57
N VAL A 6 -9.19 -10.18 9.65
CA VAL A 6 -8.28 -9.23 10.31
C VAL A 6 -6.85 -9.73 10.13
N HIS A 7 -5.95 -8.82 9.73
CA HIS A 7 -4.51 -9.06 9.69
C HIS A 7 -3.81 -8.08 10.61
N LEU A 8 -3.11 -8.61 11.61
CA LEU A 8 -2.27 -7.83 12.51
C LEU A 8 -0.82 -8.15 12.21
N GLU A 9 0.00 -7.11 12.05
CA GLU A 9 1.43 -7.23 11.79
C GLU A 9 2.18 -6.23 12.66
N VAL A 10 3.20 -6.71 13.37
CA VAL A 10 4.10 -5.86 14.14
C VAL A 10 5.17 -5.30 13.20
N VAL A 11 5.38 -3.99 13.26
CA VAL A 11 6.40 -3.27 12.51
C VAL A 11 7.33 -2.54 13.47
N LEU A 12 8.52 -2.18 12.98
CA LEU A 12 9.56 -1.55 13.79
C LEU A 12 9.17 -0.14 14.24
N ASP A 13 8.52 0.62 13.35
CA ASP A 13 8.11 2.00 13.61
C ASP A 13 6.95 2.42 12.70
N MET A 14 6.45 3.65 12.90
CA MET A 14 5.37 4.26 12.12
C MET A 14 5.90 5.02 10.88
N THR A 15 7.09 4.68 10.37
CA THR A 15 7.65 5.32 9.18
C THR A 15 7.03 4.76 7.89
N THR A 16 7.16 5.54 6.81
CA THR A 16 6.70 5.16 5.47
C THR A 16 7.34 3.85 5.00
N ILE A 17 8.62 3.64 5.31
CA ILE A 17 9.38 2.46 4.87
C ILE A 17 8.84 1.20 5.56
N SER A 18 8.65 1.26 6.88
CA SER A 18 8.08 0.15 7.66
C SER A 18 6.68 -0.23 7.18
N PHE A 19 5.84 0.78 6.89
CA PHE A 19 4.50 0.56 6.33
C PHE A 19 4.55 -0.10 4.94
N LEU A 20 5.36 0.41 4.00
CA LEU A 20 5.47 -0.15 2.65
C LEU A 20 5.96 -1.61 2.68
N ALA A 21 6.90 -1.92 3.56
CA ALA A 21 7.38 -3.28 3.73
C ALA A 21 6.27 -4.22 4.24
N ALA A 22 5.44 -3.76 5.17
CA ALA A 22 4.27 -4.50 5.67
C ALA A 22 3.21 -4.68 4.58
N LEU A 23 2.87 -3.61 3.84
CA LEU A 23 1.91 -3.68 2.73
C LEU A 23 2.36 -4.68 1.65
N ARG A 24 3.65 -4.69 1.30
CA ARG A 24 4.21 -5.66 0.34
C ARG A 24 4.03 -7.10 0.84
N ARG A 25 4.31 -7.34 2.13
CA ARG A 25 4.13 -8.66 2.77
C ARG A 25 2.66 -9.06 2.84
N PHE A 26 1.75 -8.12 3.11
CA PHE A 26 0.31 -8.35 3.08
C PHE A 26 -0.13 -8.80 1.68
N ILE A 27 0.23 -8.05 0.63
CA ILE A 27 -0.13 -8.37 -0.76
C ILE A 27 0.41 -9.74 -1.17
N ALA A 28 1.65 -10.06 -0.81
CA ALA A 28 2.25 -11.35 -1.12
C ALA A 28 1.51 -12.54 -0.49
N ARG A 29 0.90 -12.36 0.71
CA ARG A 29 0.20 -13.43 1.44
C ARG A 29 -1.29 -13.50 1.18
N ARG A 30 -1.95 -12.35 0.98
CA ARG A 30 -3.41 -12.24 0.92
C ARG A 30 -3.93 -11.83 -0.45
N GLY A 31 -3.02 -11.59 -1.39
CA GLY A 31 -3.36 -10.99 -2.66
C GLY A 31 -3.51 -9.48 -2.55
N ARG A 32 -3.60 -8.85 -3.71
CA ARG A 32 -3.64 -7.41 -3.82
C ARG A 32 -5.06 -6.87 -3.55
N PRO A 33 -5.23 -5.89 -2.65
CA PRO A 33 -6.52 -5.24 -2.46
C PRO A 33 -6.89 -4.38 -3.67
N SER A 34 -8.17 -4.31 -4.00
CA SER A 34 -8.70 -3.36 -4.99
C SER A 34 -8.86 -1.96 -4.41
N VAL A 35 -9.21 -1.85 -3.12
CA VAL A 35 -9.41 -0.59 -2.41
C VAL A 35 -8.71 -0.65 -1.05
N ILE A 36 -7.99 0.40 -0.70
CA ILE A 36 -7.43 0.61 0.64
C ILE A 36 -8.07 1.86 1.23
N HIS A 37 -8.60 1.73 2.45
CA HIS A 37 -9.08 2.85 3.26
C HIS A 37 -8.08 3.11 4.38
N THR A 38 -7.58 4.34 4.49
CA THR A 38 -6.72 4.76 5.61
C THR A 38 -7.24 6.07 6.20
N ASP A 39 -6.87 6.35 7.44
CA ASP A 39 -7.02 7.70 7.98
C ASP A 39 -6.09 8.71 7.25
N ASN A 40 -6.20 9.98 7.63
CA ASN A 40 -5.46 11.09 7.04
C ASN A 40 -4.00 11.20 7.51
N PHE A 41 -3.45 10.17 8.16
CA PHE A 41 -2.12 10.26 8.75
C PHE A 41 -1.01 10.44 7.70
N ARG A 42 0.02 11.21 8.08
CA ARG A 42 1.09 11.66 7.15
C ARG A 42 1.88 10.50 6.57
N THR A 43 2.06 9.42 7.34
CA THR A 43 2.78 8.22 6.87
C THR A 43 2.09 7.62 5.65
N PHE A 44 0.76 7.51 5.65
CA PHE A 44 0.00 6.96 4.52
C PHE A 44 0.10 7.86 3.30
N LYS A 45 -0.09 9.18 3.47
CA LYS A 45 0.02 10.17 2.37
C LYS A 45 1.41 10.17 1.74
N GLN A 46 2.47 10.11 2.55
CA GLN A 46 3.84 10.02 2.05
C GLN A 46 4.13 8.68 1.39
N ALA A 47 3.59 7.57 1.91
CA ALA A 47 3.71 6.26 1.27
C ALA A 47 3.10 6.25 -0.14
N VAL A 48 1.93 6.87 -0.35
CA VAL A 48 1.38 7.03 -1.71
C VAL A 48 2.31 7.81 -2.60
N SER A 49 2.83 8.94 -2.10
CA SER A 49 3.65 9.83 -2.93
C SER A 49 4.91 9.10 -3.32
N PHE A 50 5.58 8.47 -2.35
CA PHE A 50 6.78 7.68 -2.57
C PHE A 50 6.53 6.54 -3.56
N MET A 51 5.41 5.81 -3.41
CA MET A 51 5.02 4.83 -4.41
C MET A 51 4.86 5.50 -5.78
N ARG A 52 4.03 6.53 -5.92
CA ARG A 52 3.82 7.27 -7.19
C ARG A 52 5.09 7.82 -7.82
N ASP A 53 6.07 8.26 -7.03
CA ASP A 53 7.34 8.79 -7.52
C ASP A 53 8.30 7.67 -7.91
N LEU A 54 8.34 6.57 -7.15
CA LEU A 54 9.01 5.33 -7.55
C LEU A 54 8.41 4.78 -8.87
N LEU A 55 7.09 4.98 -9.06
CA LEU A 55 6.34 4.63 -10.29
C LEU A 55 6.67 5.55 -11.48
N ARG A 56 7.41 6.65 -11.28
CA ARG A 56 7.87 7.53 -12.37
C ARG A 56 9.28 7.18 -12.85
N GLY A 57 10.05 6.43 -12.04
CA GLY A 57 11.41 5.99 -12.34
C GLY A 57 11.46 4.68 -13.14
N LYS A 58 11.42 4.78 -14.47
CA LYS A 58 11.40 3.67 -15.44
C LYS A 58 12.49 2.60 -15.20
N SER A 59 12.10 1.39 -14.82
CA SER A 59 12.87 0.15 -15.03
C SER A 59 11.93 -1.04 -15.23
N ALA A 60 12.25 -1.98 -16.12
CA ALA A 60 11.33 -3.05 -16.56
C ALA A 60 10.83 -3.98 -15.43
N GLY A 61 11.65 -4.22 -14.40
CA GLY A 61 11.24 -4.97 -13.21
C GLY A 61 10.21 -4.23 -12.35
N LYS A 62 10.33 -2.89 -12.25
CA LYS A 62 9.37 -2.05 -11.54
C LYS A 62 8.01 -2.01 -12.23
N ILE A 63 7.93 -2.12 -13.57
CA ILE A 63 6.67 -2.06 -14.36
C ILE A 63 5.65 -3.13 -13.95
N ARG A 64 6.08 -4.34 -13.56
CA ARG A 64 5.16 -5.38 -13.07
C ARG A 64 4.61 -5.06 -11.69
N GLU A 65 5.45 -4.58 -10.77
CA GLU A 65 5.01 -4.06 -9.47
C GLU A 65 4.15 -2.80 -9.64
N GLU A 66 4.42 -1.97 -10.66
CA GLU A 66 3.63 -0.79 -11.02
C GLU A 66 2.21 -1.14 -11.47
N LEU A 67 2.06 -2.07 -12.40
CA LEU A 67 0.76 -2.49 -12.92
C LEU A 67 -0.08 -3.12 -11.80
N ALA A 68 0.57 -3.81 -10.86
CA ALA A 68 -0.09 -4.29 -9.66
C ALA A 68 -0.56 -3.10 -8.78
N MET A 69 0.30 -2.15 -8.42
CA MET A 69 -0.07 -1.03 -7.56
C MET A 69 -1.07 -0.04 -8.20
N ARG A 70 -1.04 0.15 -9.52
CA ARG A 70 -1.98 1.04 -10.25
C ARG A 70 -3.44 0.61 -10.16
N GLN A 71 -3.72 -0.63 -9.74
CA GLN A 71 -5.08 -1.13 -9.55
C GLN A 71 -5.58 -1.05 -8.10
N ILE A 72 -4.85 -0.36 -7.22
CA ILE A 72 -5.29 -0.10 -5.85
C ILE A 72 -5.86 1.31 -5.78
N GLU A 73 -7.17 1.43 -5.56
CA GLU A 73 -7.82 2.69 -5.23
C GLU A 73 -7.54 3.04 -3.76
N TRP A 74 -7.00 4.23 -3.49
CA TRP A 74 -6.74 4.66 -2.12
C TRP A 74 -7.73 5.74 -1.70
N LYS A 75 -8.49 5.46 -0.64
CA LYS A 75 -9.45 6.37 -0.02
C LYS A 75 -8.95 6.81 1.34
N TYR A 76 -9.07 8.11 1.60
CA TYR A 76 -8.80 8.69 2.91
C TYR A 76 -10.11 8.91 3.62
N SER A 77 -10.16 8.61 4.91
CA SER A 77 -11.27 9.02 5.77
C SER A 77 -11.32 10.55 5.77
N THR A 78 -12.33 11.13 5.12
CA THR A 78 -12.73 12.52 5.33
C THR A 78 -13.60 12.55 6.58
N ASP A 79 -13.09 13.11 7.66
CA ASP A 79 -13.96 13.73 8.67
C ASP A 79 -14.51 15.05 8.12
#